data_AF-A0A0N1N2S1-F1
#
_entry.id   AF-A0A0N1N2S1-F1
#
_cell.length_a   1.000
_cell.length_b   1.000
_cell.length_c   1.000
_cell.angle_alpha   90.00
_cell.angle_beta   90.00
_cell.angle_gamma   90.00
#
_symmetry.space_group_name_H-M   'P 1'
#
loop_
_entity.id
_entity.type
_entity.pdbx_description
1 polymer ?
#
loop_
_entity_poly.entity_id
_entity_poly.type
_entity_poly.pdbx_seq_one_letter_code
_entity_poly.pdbx_strand_id
1 'polypeptide(L)'
;MPSAHRRYAEWTPERFRRWGASIGPNTEGLVIVILANRPHPEQGFRTCLGILRLFKDIAPERAEIVAARAVAIGALTYKSISAIIAKRTDRKTPADDVVIDHPNLRGPGYFH
;
A
#
# COMPACT_ATOMS: atom_id res chain seq x y z
N MET A 1 23.09 22.15 18.60
CA MET A 1 22.29 21.01 18.07
C MET A 1 22.33 21.06 16.55
N PRO A 2 22.99 20.15 15.80
CA PRO A 2 23.17 20.37 14.37
C PRO A 2 21.92 19.95 13.58
N SER A 3 21.46 20.92 12.79
CA SER A 3 20.30 20.91 11.90
C SER A 3 20.54 20.06 10.64
N ALA A 4 20.58 18.73 10.77
CA ALA A 4 20.58 17.81 9.63
C ALA A 4 19.15 17.32 9.24
N HIS A 5 18.10 17.91 9.80
CA HIS A 5 16.70 17.48 9.63
C HIS A 5 15.86 18.37 8.71
N ARG A 6 16.45 19.29 7.94
CA ARG A 6 15.69 20.23 7.09
C ARG A 6 15.55 19.84 5.61
N ARG A 7 16.15 18.74 5.16
CA ARG A 7 16.04 18.29 3.73
C ARG A 7 15.31 16.96 3.52
N TYR A 8 14.84 16.28 4.57
CA TYR A 8 13.88 15.17 4.48
C TYR A 8 12.42 15.61 4.67
N ALA A 9 12.15 16.90 4.46
CA ALA A 9 10.94 17.60 4.87
C ALA A 9 9.66 17.24 4.10
N GLU A 10 9.66 16.29 3.15
CA GLU A 10 8.48 16.10 2.29
C GLU A 10 7.74 14.77 2.45
N TRP A 11 8.33 13.74 3.06
CA TRP A 11 7.67 12.42 3.13
C TRP A 11 7.73 11.85 4.54
N THR A 12 6.64 12.04 5.30
CA THR A 12 6.46 11.51 6.66
C THR A 12 5.37 10.44 6.69
N PRO A 13 5.47 9.43 7.58
CA PRO A 13 4.43 8.42 7.73
C PRO A 13 3.06 9.04 8.06
N GLU A 14 3.04 10.11 8.85
CA GLU A 14 1.82 10.87 9.16
C GLU A 14 1.18 11.51 7.91
N ARG A 15 1.99 12.02 6.97
CA ARG A 15 1.47 12.59 5.72
C ARG A 15 0.79 11.52 4.86
N PHE A 16 1.40 10.34 4.75
CA PHE A 16 0.79 9.21 4.05
C PHE A 16 -0.51 8.75 4.71
N ARG A 17 -0.53 8.68 6.05
CA ARG A 17 -1.72 8.35 6.83
C ARG A 17 -2.86 9.34 6.59
N ARG A 18 -2.59 10.65 6.68
CA ARG A 18 -3.59 11.70 6.40
C ARG A 18 -4.10 11.65 4.96
N TRP A 19 -3.23 11.36 4.00
CA TRP A 19 -3.65 11.19 2.61
C TRP A 19 -4.55 9.96 2.44
N GLY A 20 -4.21 8.83 3.06
CA GLY A 20 -5.07 7.65 3.07
C GLY A 20 -6.43 7.93 3.71
N ALA A 21 -6.44 8.61 4.86
CA ALA A 21 -7.68 9.01 5.55
C ALA A 21 -8.58 9.93 4.72
N SER A 22 -8.00 10.76 3.83
CA SER A 22 -8.76 11.59 2.90
C SER A 22 -9.52 10.78 1.84
N ILE A 23 -9.14 9.53 1.60
CA ILE A 23 -9.84 8.59 0.71
C ILE A 23 -10.85 7.78 1.54
N GLY A 24 -10.40 7.27 2.69
CA GLY A 24 -11.27 6.63 3.69
C GLY A 24 -10.50 5.81 4.73
N PRO A 25 -11.22 5.24 5.72
CA PRO A 25 -10.62 4.54 6.86
C PRO A 25 -9.88 3.25 6.46
N ASN A 26 -10.33 2.51 5.45
CA ASN A 26 -9.65 1.28 5.03
C ASN A 26 -8.34 1.59 4.31
N THR A 27 -8.31 2.67 3.53
CA THR A 27 -7.10 3.16 2.86
C THR A 27 -6.07 3.66 3.88
N GLU A 28 -6.52 4.39 4.92
CA GLU A 28 -5.66 4.75 6.04
C GLU A 28 -5.05 3.50 6.70
N GLY A 29 -5.89 2.51 7.02
CA GLY A 29 -5.45 1.24 7.61
C GLY A 29 -4.42 0.52 6.74
N LEU A 30 -4.64 0.47 5.43
CA LEU A 30 -3.69 -0.12 4.48
C LEU A 30 -2.32 0.57 4.55
N VAL A 31 -2.29 1.90 4.55
CA VAL A 31 -1.04 2.67 4.66
C VAL A 31 -0.33 2.36 5.98
N ILE A 32 -1.05 2.32 7.10
CA ILE A 32 -0.49 2.00 8.42
C ILE A 32 0.14 0.61 8.40
N VAL A 33 -0.58 -0.40 7.89
CA VAL A 33 -0.10 -1.79 7.84
C VAL A 33 1.12 -1.92 6.93
N ILE A 34 1.15 -1.24 5.76
CA ILE A 34 2.32 -1.26 4.87
C ILE A 34 3.56 -0.67 5.56
N LEU A 35 3.40 0.45 6.26
CA LEU A 35 4.50 1.11 6.97
C LEU A 35 4.98 0.29 8.17
N ALA A 36 4.07 -0.34 8.91
CA ALA A 36 4.39 -1.19 10.06
C ALA A 36 5.03 -2.53 9.67
N ASN A 37 4.67 -3.09 8.50
CA ASN A 37 5.19 -4.37 8.02
C ASN A 37 6.62 -4.30 7.43
N ARG A 38 7.26 -3.12 7.44
CA ARG A 38 8.60 -2.92 6.86
C ARG A 38 9.59 -2.48 7.94
N PRO A 39 10.79 -3.10 8.01
CA PRO A 39 11.82 -2.73 8.98
C PRO A 39 12.40 -1.33 8.73
N HIS A 40 12.32 -0.84 7.49
CA HIS A 40 12.73 0.51 7.12
C HIS A 40 11.55 1.30 6.54
N PRO A 41 11.14 2.42 7.16
CA PRO A 41 9.96 3.20 6.73
C PRO A 41 10.13 3.78 5.33
N GLU A 42 11.37 4.09 4.92
CA GLU A 42 11.70 4.61 3.59
C GLU A 42 11.32 3.65 2.45
N GLN A 43 11.41 2.33 2.69
CA GLN A 43 10.97 1.31 1.73
C GLN A 43 9.43 1.27 1.60
N GLY A 44 8.73 1.57 2.69
CA GLY A 44 7.28 1.69 2.73
C GLY A 44 6.77 2.93 1.99
N PHE A 45 7.52 4.04 2.01
CA PHE A 45 7.09 5.32 1.40
C PHE A 45 6.87 5.23 -0.10
N ARG A 46 7.78 4.59 -0.85
CA ARG A 46 7.63 4.44 -2.31
C ARG A 46 6.40 3.58 -2.66
N THR A 47 6.14 2.57 -1.84
CA THR A 47 4.98 1.68 -2.01
C THR A 47 3.68 2.41 -1.69
N CYS A 48 3.62 3.10 -0.55
CA CYS A 48 2.46 3.92 -0.16
C CYS A 48 2.16 5.00 -1.21
N LEU A 49 3.20 5.70 -1.70
CA LEU A 49 3.04 6.71 -2.74
C LEU A 49 2.44 6.12 -4.03
N GLY A 50 2.95 4.98 -4.49
CA GLY A 50 2.44 4.31 -5.68
C GLY A 50 0.97 3.90 -5.53
N ILE A 51 0.61 3.35 -4.37
CA ILE A 51 -0.76 2.90 -4.07
C ILE A 51 -1.72 4.08 -3.98
N LEU A 52 -1.36 5.15 -3.25
CA LEU A 52 -2.20 6.34 -3.12
C LEU A 52 -2.41 7.03 -4.47
N ARG A 53 -1.40 7.00 -5.36
CA ARG A 53 -1.56 7.47 -6.75
C ARG A 53 -2.52 6.59 -7.55
N LEU A 54 -2.45 5.26 -7.42
CA LEU A 54 -3.43 4.36 -8.05
C LEU A 54 -4.85 4.63 -7.56
N PHE A 55 -5.01 4.87 -6.26
CA PHE A 55 -6.32 5.14 -5.67
C PHE A 55 -6.89 6.49 -6.09
N LYS A 56 -6.05 7.47 -6.43
CA LYS A 56 -6.48 8.75 -7.00
C LYS A 56 -7.12 8.59 -8.39
N ASP A 57 -6.73 7.57 -9.14
CA ASP A 57 -7.23 7.33 -10.51
C ASP A 57 -8.59 6.61 -10.55
N ILE A 58 -9.05 6.10 -9.41
CA ILE A 58 -10.32 5.37 -9.27
C ILE A 58 -11.27 6.08 -8.31
N ALA A 59 -12.56 5.71 -8.36
CA ALA A 59 -13.55 6.22 -7.42
C ALA A 59 -13.14 5.89 -5.96
N PRO A 60 -13.35 6.81 -5.00
CA PRO A 60 -12.93 6.61 -3.60
C PRO A 60 -13.61 5.40 -2.95
N GLU A 61 -14.88 5.13 -3.27
CA GLU A 61 -15.59 3.92 -2.83
C GLU A 61 -14.90 2.64 -3.33
N ARG A 62 -14.42 2.65 -4.58
CA ARG A 62 -13.69 1.51 -5.15
C ARG A 62 -12.33 1.35 -4.47
N ALA A 63 -11.63 2.45 -4.19
CA ALA A 63 -10.37 2.43 -3.47
C ALA A 63 -10.54 1.83 -2.06
N GLU A 64 -11.58 2.22 -1.32
CA GLU A 64 -11.87 1.67 0.00
C GLU A 64 -12.12 0.16 -0.03
N ILE A 65 -12.90 -0.34 -0.99
CA ILE A 65 -13.15 -1.78 -1.12
C ILE A 65 -11.86 -2.54 -1.46
N VAL A 66 -11.03 -1.98 -2.34
CA VAL A 66 -9.73 -2.56 -2.70
C VAL A 66 -8.80 -2.56 -1.48
N ALA A 67 -8.76 -1.47 -0.72
CA ALA A 67 -7.93 -1.35 0.48
C ALA A 67 -8.33 -2.35 1.57
N ALA A 68 -9.64 -2.44 1.86
CA ALA A 68 -10.18 -3.41 2.82
C ALA A 68 -9.81 -4.85 2.42
N ARG A 69 -10.00 -5.18 1.14
CA ARG A 69 -9.63 -6.50 0.60
C ARG A 69 -8.13 -6.75 0.69
N ALA A 70 -7.31 -5.75 0.37
CA ALA A 70 -5.86 -5.87 0.40
C ALA A 70 -5.34 -6.13 1.82
N VAL A 71 -5.87 -5.45 2.82
CA VAL A 71 -5.56 -5.70 4.24
C VAL A 71 -5.99 -7.10 4.65
N ALA A 72 -7.21 -7.52 4.30
CA ALA A 72 -7.75 -8.83 4.68
C ALA A 72 -6.92 -10.01 4.16
N ILE A 73 -6.29 -9.87 2.98
CA ILE A 73 -5.47 -10.94 2.36
C ILE A 73 -3.95 -10.70 2.50
N GLY A 74 -3.52 -9.66 3.22
CA GLY A 74 -2.09 -9.33 3.36
C GLY A 74 -1.41 -8.83 2.07
N ALA A 75 -2.17 -8.32 1.11
CA ALA A 75 -1.66 -7.79 -0.16
C ALA A 75 -1.08 -6.37 -0.01
N LEU A 76 0.09 -6.26 0.60
CA LEU A 76 0.73 -4.99 0.99
C LEU A 76 1.72 -4.43 -0.06
N THR A 77 1.65 -4.90 -1.31
CA THR A 77 2.55 -4.47 -2.39
C THR A 77 1.80 -3.77 -3.50
N TYR A 78 2.48 -2.85 -4.19
CA TYR A 78 1.92 -2.16 -5.36
C TYR A 78 1.38 -3.14 -6.40
N LYS A 79 2.15 -4.19 -6.74
CA LYS A 79 1.77 -5.19 -7.75
C LYS A 79 0.52 -5.97 -7.35
N SER A 80 0.41 -6.35 -6.07
CA SER A 80 -0.79 -7.03 -5.58
C SER A 80 -2.02 -6.11 -5.64
N ILE A 81 -1.88 -4.85 -5.23
CA ILE A 81 -2.99 -3.89 -5.26
C ILE A 81 -3.41 -3.55 -6.70
N SER A 82 -2.46 -3.32 -7.61
CA SER A 82 -2.78 -3.13 -9.03
C SER A 82 -3.51 -4.33 -9.62
N ALA A 83 -3.11 -5.55 -9.22
CA ALA A 83 -3.80 -6.78 -9.65
C ALA A 83 -5.22 -6.88 -9.07
N ILE A 84 -5.46 -6.48 -7.81
CA ILE A 84 -6.81 -6.44 -7.21
C ILE A 84 -7.70 -5.43 -7.96
N ILE A 85 -7.16 -4.26 -8.30
CA ILE A 85 -7.89 -3.24 -9.07
C ILE A 85 -8.25 -3.79 -10.46
N ALA A 86 -7.29 -4.43 -11.15
CA ALA A 86 -7.48 -4.99 -12.48
C ALA A 86 -8.46 -6.18 -12.50
N LYS A 87 -8.33 -7.12 -11.55
CA LYS A 87 -9.15 -8.36 -11.49
C LYS A 87 -10.64 -8.07 -11.33
N ARG A 88 -11.02 -6.91 -10.76
CA ARG A 88 -12.43 -6.48 -10.64
C ARG A 88 -12.99 -5.87 -11.93
N THR A 89 -12.13 -5.38 -12.83
CA THR A 89 -12.55 -4.93 -14.17
C THR A 89 -12.88 -6.13 -15.07
N ASP A 90 -12.25 -7.28 -14.84
CA ASP A 90 -12.34 -8.46 -15.70
C ASP A 90 -13.47 -9.47 -15.35
N ARG A 91 -14.15 -9.35 -14.20
CA ARG A 91 -15.14 -10.37 -13.78
C ARG A 91 -16.49 -9.80 -13.34
N LYS A 92 -17.46 -9.86 -14.27
CA LYS A 92 -18.79 -10.44 -13.99
C LYS A 92 -18.61 -11.95 -13.81
N THR A 93 -18.27 -12.43 -12.62
CA THR A 93 -18.47 -13.84 -12.23
C THR A 93 -18.18 -14.01 -10.73
N PRO A 94 -19.05 -14.71 -9.98
CA PRO A 94 -18.84 -14.95 -8.57
C PRO A 94 -17.85 -16.12 -8.37
N ALA A 95 -17.23 -16.12 -7.18
CA ALA A 95 -16.42 -17.18 -6.60
C ALA A 95 -14.94 -17.31 -7.06
N ASP A 96 -14.20 -17.79 -6.07
CA ASP A 96 -12.85 -18.36 -6.08
C ASP A 96 -11.65 -17.41 -5.89
N ASP A 97 -11.24 -17.36 -4.62
CA ASP A 97 -9.96 -17.90 -4.17
C ASP A 97 -8.77 -17.63 -5.08
N VAL A 98 -7.95 -16.66 -4.67
CA VAL A 98 -6.50 -16.87 -4.64
C VAL A 98 -6.03 -16.02 -3.47
N VAL A 99 -5.89 -16.64 -2.31
CA VAL A 99 -4.90 -16.20 -1.33
C VAL A 99 -3.57 -16.32 -2.05
N ILE A 100 -3.07 -15.21 -2.59
CA ILE A 100 -1.67 -15.18 -3.01
C ILE A 100 -0.88 -15.10 -1.70
N ASP A 101 -0.61 -16.26 -1.12
CA ASP A 101 0.55 -16.46 -0.27
C ASP A 101 1.74 -15.92 -1.09
N HIS A 102 2.29 -14.80 -0.67
CA HIS A 102 3.60 -14.37 -1.15
C HIS A 102 4.62 -14.86 -0.13
N PRO A 103 5.20 -16.05 -0.27
CA PRO A 103 6.38 -16.45 0.49
C PRO A 103 7.65 -15.73 -0.04
N ASN A 104 7.53 -14.49 -0.51
CA ASN A 104 8.58 -13.81 -1.27
C ASN A 104 8.97 -12.46 -0.68
N LEU A 105 9.33 -12.49 0.60
CA LEU A 105 10.40 -11.65 1.15
C LEU A 105 11.62 -12.53 1.49
N ARG A 106 12.01 -13.42 0.55
CA ARG A 106 13.39 -13.90 0.51
C ARG A 106 14.23 -12.74 0.00
N GLY A 107 14.97 -12.11 0.91
CA GLY A 107 15.97 -11.10 0.57
C GLY A 107 16.97 -11.68 -0.41
N PRO A 108 17.19 -11.07 -1.59
CA PRO A 108 18.41 -11.31 -2.32
C PRO A 108 19.53 -10.61 -1.54
N GLY A 109 20.51 -11.40 -1.12
CA GLY A 109 21.73 -10.92 -0.49
C GLY A 109 22.35 -9.79 -1.31
N TYR A 110 22.60 -8.67 -0.65
CA TYR A 110 23.31 -7.53 -1.21
C TYR A 110 24.12 -6.86 -0.11
N PHE A 111 25.15 -7.55 0.39
CA PHE A 111 26.37 -6.97 0.94
C PHE A 111 27.46 -8.05 0.87
N HIS A 112 28.30 -7.96 -0.14
CA HIS A 112 29.69 -8.41 -0.09
C HIS A 112 30.53 -7.40 -0.89
#